data_AF-A0A962THN1-F1
#
_entry.id   AF-A0A962THN1-F1
#
_cell.length_a   1.000
_cell.length_b   1.000
_cell.length_c   1.000
_cell.angle_alpha   90.00
_cell.angle_beta   90.00
_cell.angle_gamma   90.00
#
_symmetry.space_group_name_H-M   'P 1'
#
loop_
_entity.id
_entity.type
_entity.pdbx_description
1 polymer ?
#
loop_
_entity_poly.entity_id
_entity_poly.type
_entity_poly.pdbx_seq_one_letter_code
_entity_poly.pdbx_strand_id
1 'polypeptide(L)'
;MQLRNAVPSPSFQAVLDIAQHAGRGMTVARFETIRFPTGTVQVWELTPHAPASAHDAAAALVVAVFLKGRGINGWKPMPAGFEAAVAHYRRRAVQENHRRAKPVATRAEHPAVAA
;
A
#
# COMPACT_ATOMS: atom_id res chain seq x y z
N MET A 1 4.21 18.50 26.77
CA MET A 1 4.03 17.94 25.40
C MET A 1 4.25 16.44 25.48
N GLN A 2 3.18 15.63 25.51
CA GLN A 2 3.31 14.17 25.56
C GLN A 2 3.65 13.65 24.16
N LEU A 3 4.92 13.27 23.96
CA LEU A 3 5.29 12.27 22.96
C LEU A 3 4.61 10.97 23.42
N ARG A 4 3.37 10.76 22.99
CA ARG A 4 2.68 9.49 23.21
C ARG A 4 3.61 8.43 22.63
N ASN A 5 4.06 7.50 23.46
CA ASN A 5 4.71 6.26 23.04
C ASN A 5 3.75 5.56 22.07
N ALA A 6 3.79 5.96 20.81
CA ALA A 6 3.08 5.30 19.74
C ALA A 6 3.84 4.00 19.55
N VAL A 7 3.34 2.93 20.17
CA VAL A 7 3.75 1.57 19.83
C VAL A 7 3.75 1.54 18.31
N PRO A 8 4.90 1.30 17.66
CA PRO A 8 4.96 1.31 16.21
C PRO A 8 3.88 0.37 15.72
N SER A 9 2.98 0.88 14.87
CA SER A 9 1.93 0.03 14.32
C SER A 9 2.58 -1.21 13.70
N PRO A 10 1.97 -2.40 13.76
CA PRO A 10 2.57 -3.60 13.20
C PRO A 10 3.09 -3.38 11.77
N SER A 11 2.36 -2.59 10.98
CA SER A 11 2.73 -2.09 9.64
C SER A 11 4.08 -1.39 9.60
N PHE A 12 4.34 -0.51 10.55
CA PHE A 12 5.58 0.24 10.66
C PHE A 12 6.75 -0.68 11.03
N GLN A 13 6.54 -1.65 11.93
CA GLN A 13 7.56 -2.63 12.28
C GLN A 13 7.97 -3.48 11.08
N ALA A 14 7.00 -3.92 10.25
CA ALA A 14 7.31 -4.65 9.03
C ALA A 14 8.05 -3.79 8.01
N VAL A 15 7.69 -2.51 7.85
CA VAL A 15 8.41 -1.60 6.96
C VAL A 15 9.85 -1.38 7.43
N LEU A 16 10.08 -1.26 8.74
CA LEU A 16 11.41 -1.18 9.31
C LEU A 16 12.21 -2.47 9.11
N ASP A 17 11.58 -3.64 9.21
CA ASP A 17 12.22 -4.93 8.95
C ASP A 17 12.61 -5.06 7.48
N ILE A 18 11.71 -4.67 6.57
CA ILE A 18 11.98 -4.61 5.12
C ILE A 18 13.11 -3.61 4.81
N ALA A 19 13.08 -2.44 5.43
CA ALA A 19 14.12 -1.42 5.27
C ALA A 19 15.49 -1.96 5.73
N GLN A 20 15.54 -2.63 6.88
CA GLN A 20 16.75 -3.26 7.39
C GLN A 20 17.24 -4.41 6.47
N HIS A 21 16.32 -5.19 5.90
CA HIS A 21 16.64 -6.27 4.98
C HIS A 21 17.11 -5.76 3.62
N ALA A 22 16.53 -4.65 3.12
CA ALA A 22 16.87 -4.06 1.84
C ALA A 22 18.19 -3.28 1.84
N GLY A 23 18.64 -2.79 3.00
CA GLY A 23 19.93 -2.14 3.15
C GLY A 23 20.11 -1.52 4.54
N ARG A 24 21.28 -1.76 5.15
CA ARG A 24 21.66 -1.09 6.41
C ARG A 24 21.57 0.44 6.22
N GLY A 25 20.67 1.07 6.97
CA GLY A 25 20.51 2.53 6.96
C GLY A 25 19.40 3.07 6.05
N MET A 26 18.43 2.27 5.60
CA MET A 26 17.23 2.82 4.97
C MET A 26 16.32 3.51 6.00
N THR A 27 15.90 4.75 5.72
CA THR A 27 14.94 5.54 6.50
C THR A 27 13.66 5.77 5.73
N VAL A 28 12.52 5.83 6.43
CA VAL A 28 11.25 6.25 5.81
C VAL A 28 11.34 7.74 5.46
N ALA A 29 11.27 8.05 4.17
CA ALA A 29 11.18 9.44 3.70
C ALA A 29 9.74 9.95 3.77
N ARG A 30 8.78 9.13 3.29
CA ARG A 30 7.35 9.47 3.27
C ARG A 30 6.49 8.23 3.13
N PHE A 31 5.21 8.36 3.46
CA PHE A 31 4.23 7.33 3.22
C PHE A 31 2.87 7.93 2.87
N GLU A 32 2.06 7.20 2.10
CA GLU A 32 0.71 7.57 1.73
C GLU A 32 -0.24 6.40 2.03
N THR A 33 -1.39 6.70 2.63
CA THR A 33 -2.41 5.71 2.95
C THR A 33 -3.58 5.80 1.98
N ILE A 34 -3.86 4.70 1.29
CA ILE A 34 -4.93 4.57 0.29
C ILE A 34 -5.95 3.58 0.82
N ARG A 35 -7.19 4.03 1.01
CA ARG A 35 -8.28 3.17 1.48
C ARG A 35 -8.85 2.35 0.33
N PHE A 36 -8.95 1.06 0.54
CA PHE A 36 -9.66 0.13 -0.33
C PHE A 36 -10.95 -0.33 0.37
N PRO A 37 -11.99 -0.74 -0.37
CA PRO A 37 -13.19 -1.29 0.24
C PRO A 37 -12.93 -2.62 0.99
N THR A 38 -11.83 -3.31 0.65
CA THR A 38 -11.42 -4.58 1.26
C THR A 38 -10.31 -4.45 2.33
N GLY A 39 -9.81 -3.25 2.58
CA GLY A 39 -8.67 -3.01 3.47
C GLY A 39 -7.98 -1.68 3.22
N THR A 40 -6.70 -1.57 3.58
CA THR A 40 -5.92 -0.34 3.40
C THR A 40 -4.59 -0.67 2.75
N VAL A 41 -4.16 0.13 1.79
CA VAL A 41 -2.82 0.03 1.21
C VAL A 41 -2.01 1.24 1.67
N GLN A 42 -0.85 1.00 2.27
CA GLN A 42 0.11 2.04 2.62
C GLN A 42 1.31 1.93 1.69
N VAL A 43 1.58 2.98 0.93
CA VAL A 43 2.78 3.08 0.09
C VAL A 43 3.83 3.82 0.91
N TRP A 44 5.02 3.25 1.03
CA TRP A 44 6.15 3.83 1.77
C TRP A 44 7.32 4.03 0.83
N GLU A 45 7.96 5.19 0.92
CA GLU A 45 9.24 5.48 0.28
C GLU A 45 10.33 5.41 1.33
N LEU A 46 11.33 4.58 1.05
CA LEU A 46 12.51 4.34 1.87
C LEU A 46 13.70 4.91 1.11
N THR A 47 14.47 5.78 1.76
CA THR A 47 15.69 6.35 1.20
C THR A 47 16.88 5.97 2.08
N PRO A 48 18.06 5.73 1.50
CA PRO A 48 19.27 5.54 2.29
C PRO A 48 19.58 6.79 3.13
N HIS A 49 19.93 6.58 4.40
CA HIS A 49 20.22 7.63 5.39
C HIS A 49 21.54 8.35 5.09
N ALA A 50 22.48 7.68 4.43
CA ALA A 50 23.77 8.25 4.09
C ALA A 50 23.76 8.83 2.67
N PRO A 51 24.40 9.98 2.44
CA PRO A 51 24.91 10.30 1.10
C PRO A 51 26.04 9.29 0.84
N ALA A 52 25.67 8.08 0.42
CA ALA A 52 26.61 7.22 -0.26
C ALA A 52 27.16 8.08 -1.42
N SER A 53 28.48 8.20 -1.49
CA SER A 53 29.19 9.05 -2.46
C SER A 53 28.47 9.00 -3.81
N ALA A 54 28.39 10.10 -4.57
CA ALA A 54 27.57 10.25 -5.79
C ALA A 54 27.66 9.11 -6.84
N HIS A 55 28.59 8.18 -6.68
CA HIS A 55 28.77 6.93 -7.41
C HIS A 55 27.85 5.76 -6.98
N ASP A 56 27.35 5.76 -5.74
CA ASP A 56 26.53 4.71 -5.14
C ASP A 56 25.22 5.33 -4.62
N ALA A 57 24.50 6.03 -5.50
CA ALA A 57 23.16 6.52 -5.19
C ALA A 57 22.22 5.31 -5.07
N ALA A 58 22.21 4.66 -3.91
CA ALA A 58 21.25 3.60 -3.60
C ALA A 58 19.84 4.16 -3.85
N ALA A 59 19.17 3.61 -4.87
CA ALA A 59 17.90 4.13 -5.35
C ALA A 59 16.84 4.05 -4.23
N ALA A 60 15.97 5.07 -4.17
CA ALA A 60 14.85 5.08 -3.25
C ALA A 60 13.99 3.81 -3.45
N LEU A 61 13.80 3.04 -2.39
CA LEU A 61 13.00 1.83 -2.41
C LEU A 61 11.56 2.17 -2.07
N VAL A 62 10.63 1.78 -2.93
CA VAL A 62 9.20 1.98 -2.70
C VAL A 62 8.56 0.64 -2.36
N VAL A 63 7.80 0.58 -1.27
CA VAL A 63 7.09 -0.63 -0.84
C VAL A 63 5.61 -0.34 -0.62
N ALA A 64 4.76 -1.26 -1.05
CA ALA A 64 3.32 -1.21 -0.82
C ALA A 64 2.93 -2.26 0.22
N VAL A 65 2.37 -1.83 1.34
CA VAL A 65 1.93 -2.66 2.46
C VAL A 65 0.41 -2.75 2.45
N PHE A 66 -0.12 -3.96 2.39
CA PHE A 66 -1.54 -4.26 2.41
C PHE A 66 -1.95 -4.60 3.84
N LEU A 67 -2.92 -3.85 4.37
CA LEU A 67 -3.52 -4.05 5.67
C LEU A 67 -4.94 -4.57 5.51
N LYS A 68 -5.30 -5.59 6.30
CA LYS A 68 -6.65 -6.16 6.35
C LYS A 68 -7.06 -6.35 7.80
N GLY A 69 -8.16 -5.73 8.21
CA GLY A 69 -8.60 -5.73 9.61
C GLY A 69 -7.57 -5.04 10.52
N ARG A 70 -7.07 -5.77 11.52
CA ARG A 70 -6.07 -5.26 12.49
C ARG A 70 -4.62 -5.62 12.13
N GLY A 71 -4.37 -6.27 10.99
CA GLY A 71 -3.05 -6.82 10.66
C GLY A 71 -2.55 -6.50 9.26
N ILE A 72 -1.27 -6.81 9.05
CA ILE A 72 -0.66 -6.82 7.72
C ILE A 72 -1.09 -8.08 7.00
N ASN A 73 -1.68 -7.92 5.83
CA ASN A 73 -2.03 -9.01 4.94
C ASN A 73 -0.87 -9.38 4.01
N GLY A 74 0.00 -8.43 3.69
CA GLY A 74 1.22 -8.65 2.91
C GLY A 74 1.89 -7.34 2.53
N TRP A 75 3.05 -7.43 1.89
CA TRP A 75 3.75 -6.28 1.32
C TRP A 75 4.41 -6.66 0.00
N LYS A 76 4.71 -5.67 -0.84
CA LYS A 76 5.40 -5.88 -2.11
C LYS A 76 6.31 -4.70 -2.46
N PRO A 77 7.55 -4.94 -2.94
CA PRO A 77 8.34 -3.88 -3.54
C PRO A 77 7.69 -3.38 -4.83
N MET A 78 7.81 -2.09 -5.07
CA MET A 78 7.30 -1.43 -6.27
C MET A 78 8.50 -1.00 -7.13
N PRO A 79 8.56 -1.42 -8.40
CA PRO A 79 9.63 -0.98 -9.31
C PRO A 79 9.47 0.48 -9.75
N ALA A 80 8.39 1.13 -9.35
CA ALA A 80 8.05 2.51 -9.72
C ALA A 80 8.29 3.44 -8.53
N GLY A 81 8.62 4.71 -8.82
CA GLY A 81 8.73 5.75 -7.80
C GLY A 81 7.42 5.98 -7.04
N PHE A 82 7.52 6.64 -5.89
CA PHE A 82 6.43 6.77 -4.93
C PHE A 82 5.14 7.32 -5.55
N GLU A 83 5.21 8.42 -6.32
CA GLU A 83 4.05 9.02 -6.97
C GLU A 83 3.36 8.06 -7.96
N ALA A 84 4.15 7.32 -8.74
CA ALA A 84 3.63 6.35 -9.68
C ALA A 84 2.97 5.16 -8.97
N ALA A 85 3.55 4.71 -7.85
CA ALA A 85 2.96 3.67 -7.00
C ALA A 85 1.65 4.16 -6.36
N VAL A 86 1.62 5.37 -5.80
CA VAL A 86 0.41 5.99 -5.25
C VAL A 86 -0.68 6.13 -6.31
N ALA A 87 -0.35 6.65 -7.49
CA ALA A 87 -1.28 6.79 -8.60
C ALA A 87 -1.83 5.43 -9.07
N HIS A 88 -0.97 4.39 -9.12
CA HIS A 88 -1.39 3.04 -9.46
C HIS A 88 -2.44 2.49 -8.47
N TYR A 89 -2.18 2.60 -7.16
CA TYR A 89 -3.11 2.10 -6.15
C TYR A 89 -4.36 2.96 -6.01
N ARG A 90 -4.28 4.28 -6.18
CA ARG A 90 -5.47 5.15 -6.22
C ARG A 90 -6.38 4.76 -7.38
N ARG A 91 -5.84 4.55 -8.59
CA ARG A 91 -6.62 4.07 -9.74
C ARG A 91 -7.28 2.71 -9.46
N ARG A 92 -6.55 1.77 -8.85
CA ARG A 92 -7.12 0.47 -8.46
C ARG A 92 -8.24 0.59 -7.42
N ALA A 93 -8.09 1.44 -6.41
CA ALA A 93 -9.11 1.67 -5.40
C ALA A 93 -10.41 2.22 -6.03
N VAL A 94 -10.28 3.16 -6.96
CA VAL A 94 -11.42 3.70 -7.72
C VAL A 94 -12.09 2.60 -8.56
N GLN A 95 -11.33 1.80 -9.29
CA GLN A 95 -11.88 0.70 -10.11
C GLN A 95 -12.61 -0.36 -9.27
N GLU A 96 -12.06 -0.72 -8.12
CA GLU A 96 -12.69 -1.69 -7.21
C GLU A 96 -14.00 -1.14 -6.62
N ASN A 97 -14.02 0.15 -6.26
CA ASN A 97 -15.26 0.82 -5.84
C ASN A 97 -16.31 0.82 -6.96
N HIS A 98 -15.92 1.08 -8.21
CA HIS A 98 -16.84 1.05 -9.35
C HIS A 98 -17.37 -0.36 -9.63
N ARG A 99 -16.54 -1.40 -9.48
CA ARG A 99 -16.97 -2.81 -9.62
C ARG A 99 -18.00 -3.20 -8.56
N ARG A 100 -17.83 -2.75 -7.31
CA ARG A 100 -18.83 -2.99 -6.25
C ARG A 100 -20.10 -2.17 -6.43
N ALA A 101 -19.98 -0.92 -6.88
CA ALA A 101 -21.12 -0.02 -7.08
C ALA A 101 -22.00 -0.42 -8.27
N LYS A 102 -21.47 -1.19 -9.23
CA LYS A 102 -22.26 -1.90 -10.23
C LYS A 102 -22.61 -3.29 -9.70
N PRO A 103 -23.73 -3.49 -8.98
CA PRO A 103 -24.23 -4.84 -8.82
C PRO A 103 -24.42 -5.40 -10.22
N VAL A 104 -23.98 -6.63 -10.40
CA VAL A 104 -24.26 -7.42 -11.59
C VAL A 104 -25.76 -7.29 -11.88
N ALA A 105 -26.11 -6.50 -12.88
CA ALA A 105 -27.42 -6.53 -13.50
C ALA A 105 -27.46 -7.79 -14.38
N THR A 106 -27.32 -8.96 -13.76
CA THR A 106 -27.72 -10.20 -14.42
C THR A 106 -29.22 -10.25 -14.29
N ARG A 107 -29.84 -9.61 -15.28
CA ARG A 107 -31.16 -9.91 -15.83
C ARG A 107 -31.48 -11.40 -15.67
N ALA A 108 -32.39 -11.70 -14.78
CA ALA A 108 -33.27 -12.86 -14.84
C ALA A 108 -34.59 -12.49 -14.16
N GLU A 109 -35.23 -11.46 -14.70
CA GLU A 109 -36.69 -11.36 -14.59
C GLU A 109 -37.30 -12.47 -15.46
N HIS A 110 -38.07 -13.32 -14.77
CA HIS A 110 -39.00 -14.37 -15.22
C HIS A 110 -39.91 -13.97 -16.41
N PRO A 111 -40.54 -14.95 -17.11
CA PRO A 111 -41.84 -15.39 -16.62
C PRO A 111 -41.99 -16.91 -16.54
N ALA A 112 -42.68 -17.35 -15.49
CA ALA A 112 -43.40 -18.60 -15.49
C ALA A 112 -44.37 -18.63 -16.69
N VAL A 113 -44.19 -19.59 -17.59
CA VAL A 113 -45.26 -20.02 -18.51
C VAL A 113 -45.73 -21.37 -18.00
N ALA A 114 -46.94 -21.35 -17.46
CA ALA A 114 -47.76 -22.53 -17.28
C ALA A 114 -48.31 -22.95 -18.64
N ALA A 115 -48.17 -24.24 -18.97
CA ALA A 115 -48.99 -24.96 -19.92
C ALA A 115 -49.02 -26.44 -19.49
#